data_AF-A0A7Y2KH09-F1
#
_entry.id   AF-A0A7Y2KH09-F1
#
_cell.length_a   1.000
_cell.length_b   1.000
_cell.length_c   1.000
_cell.angle_alpha   90.00
_cell.angle_beta   90.00
_cell.angle_gamma   90.00
#
_symmetry.space_group_name_H-M   'P 1'
#
loop_
_entity.id
_entity.type
_entity.pdbx_description
1 polymer ?
#
loop_
_entity_poly.entity_id
_entity_poly.type
_entity_poly.pdbx_seq_one_letter_code
_entity_poly.pdbx_strand_id
1 'polypeptide(L)'
;AMSEEFDIVNREMIAGKPRQEALRALADRTGVEDVKSFVAMLIQTEKLGTSLSQSLRVHADSLRTKRRQRAEEAAAKTTIKLVFPLVLLLFPALFIVLLGPGVIQVFKVLFPVLQR
;
A
#
# COMPACT_ATOMS: atom_id res chain seq x y z
N ALA A 1 10.68 22.27 12.26
CA ALA A 1 10.12 21.68 11.03
C ALA A 1 8.64 22.05 10.84
N MET A 2 7.65 21.21 11.22
CA MET A 2 6.24 21.50 10.91
C MET A 2 5.69 22.77 11.59
N SER A 3 6.11 23.05 12.82
CA SER A 3 5.69 24.28 13.53
C SER A 3 6.15 25.56 12.81
N GLU A 4 7.39 25.57 12.29
CA GLU A 4 7.94 26.72 11.56
C GLU A 4 7.17 26.97 10.26
N GLU A 5 6.77 25.90 9.57
CA GLU A 5 5.94 26.00 8.37
C GLU A 5 4.57 26.62 8.65
N PHE A 6 3.94 26.28 9.78
CA PHE A 6 2.69 26.93 10.22
C PHE A 6 2.90 28.41 10.58
N ASP A 7 4.03 28.77 11.19
CA ASP A 7 4.37 30.17 11.48
C ASP A 7 4.57 31.00 10.20
N ILE A 8 5.11 30.39 9.13
CA ILE A 8 5.22 31.05 7.83
C ILE A 8 3.83 31.30 7.25
N VAL A 9 2.94 30.31 7.30
CA VAL A 9 1.54 30.46 6.85
C VAL A 9 0.83 31.56 7.62
N ASN A 10 1.01 31.62 8.94
CA ASN A 10 0.41 32.67 9.76
C ASN A 10 0.92 34.06 9.36
N ARG A 11 2.22 34.21 9.14
CA ARG A 11 2.83 35.46 8.67
C ARG A 11 2.31 35.87 7.29
N GLU A 12 2.18 34.93 6.35
CA GLU A 12 1.61 35.19 5.03
C GLU A 12 0.15 35.67 5.12
N MET A 13 -0.66 35.07 5.99
CA MET A 13 -2.06 35.49 6.20
C MET A 13 -2.14 36.89 6.84
N ILE A 14 -1.30 37.19 7.83
CA ILE A 14 -1.21 38.53 8.46
C ILE A 14 -0.77 39.58 7.44
N ALA A 15 0.11 39.22 6.50
CA ALA A 15 0.54 40.08 5.40
C ALA A 15 -0.53 40.29 4.31
N GLY A 16 -1.75 39.77 4.49
CA GLY A 16 -2.88 39.96 3.59
C GLY A 16 -3.03 38.91 2.49
N LYS A 17 -2.20 37.85 2.50
CA LYS A 17 -2.35 36.75 1.54
C LYS A 17 -3.64 35.97 1.85
N PRO A 18 -4.47 35.66 0.83
CA PRO A 18 -5.65 34.83 1.02
C PRO A 18 -5.31 33.49 1.68
N ARG A 19 -6.09 33.08 2.69
CA ARG A 19 -5.86 31.85 3.45
C ARG A 19 -5.71 30.60 2.57
N GLN A 20 -6.52 30.47 1.53
CA GLN A 20 -6.43 29.35 0.59
C GLN A 20 -5.08 29.31 -0.14
N GLU A 21 -4.52 30.48 -0.46
CA GLU A 21 -3.27 30.60 -1.17
C GLU A 21 -2.07 30.37 -0.24
N ALA A 22 -2.15 30.84 1.01
CA ALA A 22 -1.16 30.55 2.05
C ALA A 22 -1.11 29.05 2.40
N LEU A 23 -2.28 28.39 2.49
CA LEU A 23 -2.35 26.94 2.71
C LEU A 23 -1.84 26.14 1.50
N ARG A 24 -2.09 26.58 0.26
CA ARG A 24 -1.49 25.95 -0.94
C ARG A 24 0.03 26.05 -0.92
N ALA A 25 0.57 27.23 -0.59
CA ALA A 25 2.01 27.42 -0.47
C ALA A 25 2.64 26.51 0.60
N LEU A 26 1.94 26.23 1.70
CA LEU A 26 2.37 25.24 2.70
C LEU A 26 2.53 23.83 2.10
N ALA A 27 1.53 23.38 1.33
CA ALA A 27 1.57 22.07 0.68
C ALA A 27 2.73 21.98 -0.33
N ASP A 28 2.95 23.04 -1.09
CA ASP A 28 4.02 23.10 -2.10
C ASP A 28 5.42 23.12 -1.45
N ARG A 29 5.60 23.83 -0.33
CA ARG A 29 6.88 23.87 0.40
C ARG A 29 7.21 22.57 1.12
N THR A 30 6.20 21.94 1.74
CA THR A 30 6.42 20.71 2.52
C THR A 30 6.63 19.49 1.64
N GLY A 31 6.00 19.43 0.45
CA GLY A 31 6.15 18.33 -0.50
C GLY A 31 5.61 16.98 0.01
N VAL A 32 4.94 16.96 1.17
CA VAL A 32 4.40 15.74 1.79
C VAL A 32 2.97 15.53 1.32
N GLU A 33 2.69 14.38 0.70
CA GLU A 33 1.39 14.06 0.11
C GLU A 33 0.22 14.11 1.12
N ASP A 34 0.47 13.69 2.36
CA ASP A 34 -0.52 13.73 3.43
C ASP A 34 -0.86 15.21 3.82
N VAL A 35 0.12 16.12 3.78
CA VAL A 35 -0.08 17.57 4.02
C VAL A 35 -0.86 18.21 2.88
N LYS A 36 -0.55 17.85 1.63
CA LYS A 36 -1.28 18.30 0.45
C LYS A 36 -2.75 17.89 0.49
N SER A 37 -3.02 16.65 0.86
CA SER A 37 -4.38 16.13 1.05
C SER A 37 -5.13 16.87 2.16
N PHE A 38 -4.45 17.17 3.27
CA PHE A 38 -5.01 17.93 4.38
C PHE A 38 -5.37 19.38 3.99
N VAL A 39 -4.46 20.08 3.31
CA VAL A 39 -4.68 21.44 2.78
C VAL A 39 -5.87 21.48 1.82
N ALA A 40 -5.96 20.52 0.91
CA ALA A 40 -7.07 20.43 -0.03
C ALA A 40 -8.41 20.29 0.69
N MET A 41 -8.47 19.44 1.74
CA MET A 41 -9.64 19.29 2.59
C MET A 41 -10.00 20.60 3.30
N LEU A 42 -9.02 21.28 3.92
CA LEU A 42 -9.26 22.58 4.59
C LEU A 42 -9.87 23.63 3.66
N ILE A 43 -9.30 23.78 2.46
CA ILE A 43 -9.79 24.72 1.45
C ILE A 43 -11.21 24.35 1.00
N GLN A 44 -11.48 23.06 0.82
CA GLN A 44 -12.78 22.57 0.38
C GLN A 44 -13.85 22.78 1.45
N THR A 45 -13.53 22.54 2.73
CA THR A 45 -14.42 22.82 3.86
C THR A 45 -14.73 24.31 3.99
N GLU A 46 -13.73 25.19 3.88
CA GLU A 46 -13.97 26.65 3.91
C GLU A 46 -14.87 27.11 2.77
N LYS A 47 -14.65 26.58 1.55
CA LYS A 47 -15.41 27.00 0.36
C LYS A 47 -16.85 26.51 0.36
N LEU A 48 -17.10 25.33 0.94
CA LEU A 48 -18.44 24.70 0.98
C LEU A 48 -19.21 25.02 2.27
N GLY A 49 -18.58 25.66 3.26
CA GLY A 49 -19.21 25.96 4.55
C GLY A 49 -19.57 24.71 5.37
N THR A 50 -19.02 23.55 5.02
CA THR A 50 -19.24 22.30 5.76
C THR A 50 -18.50 22.34 7.09
N SER A 51 -18.98 21.57 8.07
CA SER A 51 -18.36 21.55 9.40
C SER A 51 -16.89 21.10 9.31
N LEU A 52 -15.97 22.02 9.66
CA LEU A 52 -14.52 21.75 9.75
C LEU A 52 -14.21 20.63 10.74
N SER A 53 -14.94 20.56 11.85
CA SER A 53 -14.76 19.50 12.83
C SER A 53 -15.17 18.13 12.28
N GLN A 54 -16.24 18.07 11.49
CA GLN A 54 -16.66 16.82 10.83
C GLN A 54 -15.63 16.39 9.77
N SER A 55 -15.17 17.32 8.94
CA SER A 55 -14.19 17.04 7.88
C SER A 55 -12.85 16.57 8.46
N LEU A 56 -12.39 17.21 9.54
CA LEU A 56 -11.21 16.77 10.29
C LEU A 56 -11.37 15.38 10.91
N ARG A 57 -12.55 15.09 11.49
CA ARG A 57 -12.82 13.77 12.07
C ARG A 57 -12.79 12.67 11.00
N VAL A 58 -13.44 12.89 9.87
CA VAL A 58 -13.42 11.96 8.73
C VAL A 58 -11.99 11.76 8.21
N HIS A 59 -11.21 12.83 8.09
CA HIS A 59 -9.81 12.74 7.65
C HIS A 59 -8.95 11.95 8.65
N ALA A 60 -9.11 12.19 9.95
CA ALA A 60 -8.39 11.45 10.99
C ALA A 60 -8.74 9.95 10.98
N ASP A 61 -10.02 9.59 10.78
CA ASP A 61 -10.44 8.20 10.67
C ASP A 61 -9.96 7.52 9.38
N SER A 62 -9.88 8.28 8.28
CA SER A 62 -9.24 7.83 7.04
C SER A 62 -7.76 7.52 7.25
N LEU A 63 -7.01 8.38 7.98
CA LEU A 63 -5.61 8.13 8.31
C LEU A 63 -5.42 6.87 9.17
N ARG A 64 -6.30 6.62 10.14
CA ARG A 64 -6.29 5.38 10.95
C ARG A 64 -6.55 4.16 10.07
N THR A 65 -7.53 4.23 9.18
CA THR A 65 -7.86 3.16 8.23
C THR A 65 -6.68 2.88 7.30
N LYS A 66 -6.04 3.91 6.74
CA LYS A 66 -4.87 3.79 5.87
C LYS A 66 -3.69 3.13 6.58
N ARG A 67 -3.46 3.43 7.87
CA ARG A 67 -2.44 2.74 8.69
C ARG A 67 -2.75 1.25 8.85
N ARG A 68 -4.02 0.91 9.12
CA ARG A 68 -4.47 -0.49 9.23
C ARG A 68 -4.32 -1.25 7.90
N GLN A 69 -4.74 -0.65 6.79
CA GLN A 69 -4.61 -1.24 5.45
C GLN A 69 -3.16 -1.52 5.09
N ARG A 70 -2.23 -0.60 5.38
CA ARG A 70 -0.79 -0.86 5.15
C ARG A 70 -0.28 -2.07 5.93
N ALA A 71 -0.75 -2.26 7.17
CA ALA A 71 -0.41 -3.43 7.96
C ALA A 71 -1.03 -4.72 7.38
N GLU A 72 -2.29 -4.67 6.96
CA GLU A 72 -2.99 -5.78 6.32
C GLU A 72 -2.36 -6.16 4.97
N GLU A 73 -1.95 -5.18 4.16
CA GLU A 73 -1.21 -5.40 2.92
C GLU A 73 0.15 -6.07 3.17
N ALA A 74 0.87 -5.65 4.21
CA ALA A 74 2.14 -6.27 4.59
C ALA A 74 1.94 -7.73 5.03
N ALA A 75 0.88 -8.01 5.79
CA ALA A 75 0.51 -9.36 6.19
C ALA A 75 0.14 -10.23 4.97
N ALA A 76 -0.72 -9.73 4.07
CA ALA A 76 -1.15 -10.45 2.87
C ALA A 76 0.03 -10.78 1.93
N LYS A 77 0.96 -9.84 1.74
CA LYS A 77 2.20 -10.07 0.97
C LYS A 77 3.10 -11.15 1.59
N THR A 78 3.06 -11.32 2.91
CA THR A 78 3.84 -12.34 3.61
C THR A 78 3.33 -13.74 3.29
N THR A 79 2.01 -13.94 3.22
CA THR A 79 1.41 -15.24 2.84
C THR A 79 1.86 -15.70 1.46
N ILE A 80 1.86 -14.81 0.47
CA ILE A 80 2.26 -15.15 -0.91
C ILE A 80 3.75 -15.55 -0.96
N LYS A 81 4.61 -14.88 -0.18
CA LYS A 81 6.04 -15.24 -0.07
C LYS A 81 6.25 -16.63 0.53
N LEU A 82 5.35 -17.10 1.40
CA LEU A 82 5.41 -18.45 1.97
C LEU A 82 4.91 -19.53 1.00
N VAL A 83 3.97 -19.20 0.11
CA VAL A 83 3.48 -20.16 -0.90
C VAL A 83 4.59 -20.57 -1.88
N PHE A 84 5.48 -19.65 -2.25
CA PHE A 84 6.57 -19.94 -3.20
C PHE A 84 7.47 -21.13 -2.79
N PRO A 85 8.12 -21.14 -1.60
CA PRO A 85 8.91 -22.29 -1.17
C PRO A 85 8.05 -23.54 -0.95
N LEU A 86 6.79 -23.37 -0.54
CA LEU A 86 5.88 -24.48 -0.32
C LEU A 86 5.58 -25.23 -1.62
N VAL A 87 5.28 -24.52 -2.70
CA VAL A 87 5.12 -25.12 -4.04
C VAL A 87 6.44 -25.71 -4.52
N LEU A 88 7.56 -24.99 -4.37
CA LEU A 88 8.85 -25.45 -4.90
C LEU A 88 9.34 -26.73 -4.22
N LEU A 89 9.02 -26.98 -2.95
CA LEU A 89 9.33 -28.26 -2.28
C LEU A 89 8.26 -29.33 -2.46
N LEU A 90 6.98 -28.96 -2.40
CA LEU A 90 5.87 -29.92 -2.40
C LEU A 90 5.58 -30.45 -3.80
N PHE A 91 5.69 -29.62 -4.84
CA PHE A 91 5.39 -30.01 -6.22
C PHE A 91 6.36 -31.09 -6.74
N PRO A 92 7.70 -30.97 -6.57
CA PRO A 92 8.63 -32.04 -6.97
C PRO A 92 8.41 -33.33 -6.18
N ALA A 93 8.13 -33.23 -4.87
CA ALA A 93 7.84 -34.40 -4.04
C ALA A 93 6.59 -35.14 -4.53
N LEU A 94 5.51 -34.40 -4.83
CA LEU A 94 4.30 -34.97 -5.42
C LEU A 94 4.57 -35.61 -6.79
N PHE A 95 5.37 -34.97 -7.63
CA PHE A 95 5.72 -35.48 -8.96
C PHE A 95 6.47 -36.82 -8.87
N ILE A 96 7.44 -36.92 -7.96
CA ILE A 96 8.21 -38.14 -7.71
C ILE A 96 7.30 -39.26 -7.22
N VAL A 97 6.39 -38.98 -6.28
CA VAL A 97 5.49 -40.00 -5.71
C VAL A 97 4.47 -40.48 -6.74
N LEU A 98 3.90 -39.56 -7.53
CA LEU A 98 2.82 -39.87 -8.46
C LEU A 98 3.33 -40.51 -9.76
N LEU A 99 4.40 -39.94 -10.35
CA LEU A 99 4.93 -40.38 -11.64
C LEU A 99 6.12 -41.33 -11.52
N GLY A 100 6.83 -41.33 -10.39
CA GLY A 100 7.97 -42.23 -10.15
C GLY A 100 7.69 -43.71 -10.47
N PRO A 101 6.64 -44.35 -9.92
CA PRO A 101 6.37 -45.76 -10.21
C PRO A 101 5.94 -45.98 -11.66
N GLY A 102 5.19 -45.05 -12.26
CA GLY A 102 4.75 -45.13 -13.65
C GLY A 102 5.92 -45.07 -14.62
N VAL A 103 6.87 -44.16 -14.40
CA VAL A 103 8.11 -44.05 -15.18
C VAL A 103 8.94 -45.33 -15.04
N ILE A 104 9.11 -45.86 -13.82
CA ILE A 104 9.86 -47.10 -13.59
C ILE A 104 9.19 -48.29 -14.31
N GLN A 105 7.87 -48.38 -14.31
CA GLN A 105 7.14 -49.43 -15.03
C GLN A 105 7.31 -49.32 -16.55
N VAL A 106 7.18 -48.11 -17.11
CA VAL A 106 7.38 -47.87 -18.54
C VAL A 106 8.80 -48.23 -18.96
N PHE A 107 9.82 -47.83 -18.21
CA PHE A 107 11.21 -48.21 -18.49
C PHE A 107 11.43 -49.72 -18.43
N LYS A 108 10.89 -50.42 -17.43
CA LYS A 108 11.02 -51.88 -17.31
C LYS A 108 10.37 -52.63 -18.47
N VAL A 109 9.24 -52.15 -18.99
CA VAL A 109 8.50 -52.81 -20.08
C VAL A 109 9.07 -52.45 -21.45
N LEU A 110 9.43 -51.19 -21.68
CA LEU A 110 9.84 -50.68 -22.97
C LEU A 110 11.31 -51.01 -23.32
N PHE A 111 12.21 -50.97 -22.32
CA PHE A 111 13.64 -51.25 -22.52
C PHE A 111 13.93 -52.64 -23.14
N PRO A 112 13.33 -53.75 -22.68
CA PRO A 112 13.56 -55.06 -23.30
C PRO A 112 12.86 -55.22 -24.67
N VAL A 113 11.83 -54.43 -24.97
CA VAL A 113 11.11 -54.48 -26.27
C VAL A 113 11.88 -53.77 -27.37
N LEU A 114 12.59 -52.68 -27.05
CA LEU A 114 13.46 -51.98 -28.00
C LEU A 114 14.77 -52.72 -28.32
N GLN A 115 15.13 -53.71 -27.49
CA GLN A 115 16.37 -54.47 -27.62
C GLN A 115 16.18 -55.82 -28.36
N ARG A 116 14.95 -56.10 -28.84
CA ARG A 116 14.62 -57.20 -29.76
C ARG A 116 14.43 -56.67 -31.18
#